data_AF-A0A928QD65-F1
#
_entry.id   AF-A0A928QD65-F1
#
_cell.length_a   1.000
_cell.length_b   1.000
_cell.length_c   1.000
_cell.angle_alpha   90.00
_cell.angle_beta   90.00
_cell.angle_gamma   90.00
#
_symmetry.space_group_name_H-M   'P 1'
#
loop_
_entity.id
_entity.type
_entity.pdbx_description
1 polymer ?
#
loop_
_entity_poly.entity_id
_entity_poly.type
_entity_poly.pdbx_seq_one_letter_code
_entity_poly.pdbx_strand_id
1 'polypeptide(L)'
;MGIKPSFSCHMSEEKEVFFMQLSNQKTMSMVGSVRVLRNVRVLILCAVFVAISIILGKFVSITAGPFRFSFENLSIIMSGIMFGPFAGLAVGLCADLIGCIAYGYIICPQITLGACCIGFFSGLSSMFLLRSNKTLNIAFSVALAHIIGSMLVKSYALHSLLHTPYKALLWRIPLYLIIGTIEFIIILAIMKNKAFSSHLDRIYSKL
;
A
#
# COMPACT_ATOMS: atom_id res chain seq x y z
N MET A 1 30.66 -17.48 -44.86
CA MET A 1 29.75 -18.34 -44.08
C MET A 1 29.81 -17.92 -42.60
N GLY A 2 28.68 -17.49 -42.04
CA GLY A 2 28.30 -17.74 -40.63
C GLY A 2 29.03 -16.98 -39.51
N ILE A 3 28.79 -15.67 -39.37
CA ILE A 3 28.98 -14.96 -38.10
C ILE A 3 27.85 -15.42 -37.16
N LYS A 4 28.13 -16.34 -36.23
CA LYS A 4 27.19 -16.67 -35.14
C LYS A 4 27.16 -15.49 -34.16
N PRO A 5 25.99 -14.94 -33.79
CA PRO A 5 25.93 -13.82 -32.86
C PRO A 5 26.16 -14.31 -31.43
N SER A 6 27.33 -13.99 -30.88
CA SER A 6 27.68 -14.13 -29.47
C SER A 6 27.06 -13.01 -28.61
N PHE A 7 25.78 -12.69 -28.84
CA PHE A 7 25.08 -11.56 -28.20
C PHE A 7 24.11 -11.97 -27.09
N SER A 8 23.79 -13.26 -26.95
CA SER A 8 22.77 -13.71 -25.99
C SER A 8 23.27 -13.86 -24.54
N CYS A 9 24.57 -14.02 -24.32
CA CYS A 9 25.14 -14.20 -22.97
C CYS A 9 25.40 -12.86 -22.26
N HIS A 10 25.91 -11.86 -22.98
CA HIS A 10 26.23 -10.53 -22.44
C HIS A 10 25.00 -9.72 -21.97
N MET A 11 23.83 -9.95 -22.56
CA MET A 11 22.57 -9.29 -22.17
C MET A 11 21.95 -9.90 -20.89
N SER A 12 22.36 -11.10 -20.49
CA SER A 12 21.88 -11.76 -19.27
C SER A 12 22.65 -11.25 -18.05
N GLU A 13 23.97 -11.06 -18.16
CA GLU A 13 24.80 -10.49 -17.09
C GLU A 13 24.43 -9.04 -16.76
N GLU A 14 24.15 -8.18 -17.75
CA GLU A 14 23.69 -6.81 -17.44
C GLU A 14 22.32 -6.79 -16.77
N LYS A 15 21.40 -7.69 -17.13
CA LYS A 15 20.12 -7.84 -16.43
C LYS A 15 20.30 -8.36 -15.02
N GLU A 16 21.22 -9.30 -14.80
CA GLU A 16 21.54 -9.82 -13.47
C GLU A 16 22.21 -8.75 -12.62
N VAL A 17 23.16 -7.99 -13.15
CA VAL A 17 23.83 -6.88 -12.44
C VAL A 17 22.85 -5.74 -12.17
N PHE A 18 21.99 -5.37 -13.11
CA PHE A 18 20.93 -4.39 -12.91
C PHE A 18 19.87 -4.88 -11.90
N PHE A 19 19.48 -6.15 -11.97
CA PHE A 19 18.57 -6.78 -11.01
C PHE A 19 19.21 -6.92 -9.63
N MET A 20 20.52 -7.17 -9.55
CA MET A 20 21.30 -7.28 -8.32
C MET A 20 21.55 -5.89 -7.72
N GLN A 21 21.76 -4.85 -8.54
CA GLN A 21 21.77 -3.45 -8.10
C GLN A 21 20.38 -3.00 -7.64
N LEU A 22 19.31 -3.36 -8.35
CA LEU A 22 17.93 -3.15 -7.90
C LEU A 22 17.64 -3.91 -6.61
N SER A 23 18.15 -5.13 -6.46
CA SER A 23 17.97 -5.96 -5.26
C SER A 23 18.75 -5.40 -4.06
N ASN A 24 19.98 -4.96 -4.28
CA ASN A 24 20.81 -4.33 -3.25
C ASN A 24 20.25 -2.96 -2.85
N GLN A 25 19.79 -2.15 -3.82
CA GLN A 25 19.14 -0.86 -3.56
C GLN A 25 17.77 -1.03 -2.88
N LYS A 26 16.98 -2.05 -3.26
CA LYS A 26 15.77 -2.49 -2.53
C LYS A 26 16.09 -2.84 -1.09
N THR A 27 17.15 -3.63 -0.86
CA THR A 27 17.52 -4.14 0.46
C THR A 27 18.02 -3.01 1.36
N MET A 28 18.89 -2.12 0.86
CA MET A 28 19.34 -0.93 1.58
C MET A 28 18.19 0.02 1.92
N SER A 29 17.25 0.20 0.98
CA SER A 29 16.06 1.04 1.16
C SER A 29 15.08 0.44 2.17
N MET A 30 14.85 -0.88 2.11
CA MET A 30 14.09 -1.66 3.08
C MET A 30 14.67 -1.56 4.50
N VAL A 31 15.99 -1.74 4.64
CA VAL A 31 16.71 -1.58 5.91
C VAL A 31 16.68 -0.13 6.42
N GLY A 32 16.65 0.85 5.52
CA GLY A 32 16.39 2.26 5.84
C GLY A 32 15.00 2.47 6.47
N SER A 33 13.96 1.88 5.89
CA SER A 33 12.58 1.98 6.40
C SER A 33 12.41 1.33 7.78
N VAL A 34 13.09 0.20 8.05
CA VAL A 34 13.10 -0.39 9.41
C VAL A 34 13.83 0.50 10.42
N ARG A 35 14.92 1.16 10.02
CA ARG A 35 15.61 2.14 10.88
C ARG A 35 14.75 3.37 11.17
N VAL A 36 13.93 3.79 10.22
CA VAL A 36 12.97 4.91 10.37
C VAL A 36 11.94 4.60 11.49
N LEU A 37 11.52 3.35 11.64
CA LEU A 37 10.62 2.92 12.72
C LEU A 37 11.25 2.95 14.12
N ARG A 38 12.58 3.01 14.24
CA ARG A 38 13.26 3.12 15.54
C ARG A 38 13.04 4.48 16.21
N ASN A 39 12.63 5.49 15.44
CA ASN A 39 12.39 6.83 15.99
C ASN A 39 10.97 6.94 16.56
N VAL A 40 10.87 7.37 17.82
CA VAL A 40 9.60 7.51 18.55
C VAL A 40 8.60 8.39 17.81
N ARG A 41 9.08 9.42 17.11
CA ARG A 41 8.21 10.33 16.34
C ARG A 41 7.49 9.62 15.19
N VAL A 42 8.19 8.74 14.48
CA VAL A 42 7.60 7.96 13.39
C VAL A 42 6.60 6.96 13.96
N LEU A 43 6.95 6.32 15.08
CA LEU A 43 6.06 5.38 15.75
C LEU A 43 4.73 6.04 16.14
N ILE A 44 4.78 7.27 16.69
CA ILE A 44 3.58 8.06 17.02
C ILE A 44 2.77 8.37 15.75
N LEU A 45 3.42 8.76 14.65
CA LEU A 45 2.71 9.03 13.39
C LEU A 45 2.05 7.77 12.83
N CYS A 46 2.72 6.62 12.86
CA CYS A 46 2.12 5.34 12.50
C CYS A 46 0.88 5.04 13.35
N ALA A 47 0.94 5.25 14.68
CA ALA A 47 -0.20 5.07 15.57
C ALA A 47 -1.37 6.04 15.23
N VAL A 48 -1.06 7.29 14.88
CA VAL A 48 -2.07 8.26 14.42
C VAL A 48 -2.71 7.80 13.11
N PHE A 49 -1.93 7.26 12.16
CA PHE A 49 -2.48 6.71 10.91
C PHE A 49 -3.41 5.50 11.16
N VAL A 50 -3.06 4.62 12.09
CA VAL A 50 -3.93 3.52 12.55
C VAL A 50 -5.25 4.08 13.09
N ALA A 51 -5.19 5.05 14.00
CA ALA A 51 -6.38 5.67 14.57
C ALA A 51 -7.27 6.33 13.49
N ILE A 52 -6.67 7.08 12.57
CA ILE A 52 -7.38 7.72 11.46
C ILE A 52 -8.01 6.66 10.54
N SER A 53 -7.34 5.53 10.26
CA SER A 53 -7.89 4.44 9.45
C SER A 53 -9.17 3.88 10.07
N ILE A 54 -9.18 3.64 11.39
CA ILE A 54 -10.37 3.13 12.11
C ILE A 54 -11.51 4.14 12.07
N ILE A 55 -11.21 5.43 12.27
CA ILE A 55 -12.20 6.51 12.23
C ILE A 55 -12.77 6.65 10.81
N LEU A 56 -11.94 6.67 9.78
CA LEU A 56 -12.37 6.72 8.37
C LEU A 56 -13.21 5.51 7.98
N GLY A 57 -12.84 4.33 8.47
CA GLY A 57 -13.56 3.09 8.27
C GLY A 57 -14.97 3.10 8.86
N LYS A 58 -15.29 4.01 9.78
CA LYS A 58 -16.59 4.08 10.48
C LYS A 58 -17.39 5.35 10.20
N PHE A 59 -16.76 6.51 10.37
CA PHE A 59 -17.43 7.81 10.26
C PHE A 59 -17.62 8.23 8.81
N VAL A 60 -16.73 7.78 7.92
CA VAL A 60 -16.80 8.03 6.48
C VAL A 60 -17.21 6.75 5.74
N SER A 61 -17.88 5.82 6.44
CA SER A 61 -18.47 4.66 5.79
C SER A 61 -19.93 4.92 5.43
N ILE A 62 -20.17 5.32 4.18
CA ILE A 62 -21.54 5.48 3.66
C ILE A 62 -22.01 4.09 3.22
N THR A 63 -23.03 3.57 3.91
CA THR A 63 -23.69 2.32 3.51
C THR A 63 -24.86 2.67 2.59
N ALA A 64 -24.71 2.44 1.29
CA ALA A 64 -25.75 2.63 0.28
C ALA A 64 -26.30 1.25 -0.14
N GLY A 65 -27.17 0.64 0.67
CA GLY A 65 -27.73 -0.69 0.41
C GLY A 65 -26.68 -1.81 0.50
N PRO A 66 -26.52 -2.72 -0.49
CA PRO A 66 -25.52 -3.80 -0.46
C PRO A 66 -24.07 -3.30 -0.58
N PHE A 67 -23.90 -2.00 -0.78
CA PHE A 67 -22.65 -1.34 -1.05
C PHE A 67 -22.16 -0.54 0.16
N ARG A 68 -21.00 -0.92 0.68
CA ARG A 68 -20.31 -0.21 1.75
C ARG A 68 -19.07 0.47 1.18
N PHE A 69 -19.07 1.79 1.20
CA PHE A 69 -17.89 2.60 0.93
C PHE A 69 -17.13 2.77 2.24
N SER A 70 -15.83 2.52 2.26
CA SER A 70 -15.00 2.70 3.46
C SER A 70 -13.60 3.14 3.03
N PHE A 71 -13.07 4.18 3.67
CA PHE A 71 -11.80 4.81 3.32
C PHE A 71 -10.67 4.40 4.27
N GLU A 72 -10.70 3.16 4.76
CA GLU A 72 -9.68 2.63 5.67
C GLU A 72 -8.30 2.53 4.98
N ASN A 73 -8.32 2.17 3.69
CA ASN A 73 -7.13 1.89 2.89
C ASN A 73 -6.38 3.16 2.57
N LEU A 74 -7.06 4.30 2.44
CA LEU A 74 -6.45 5.62 2.29
C LEU A 74 -5.31 5.86 3.28
N SER A 75 -5.58 5.69 4.59
CA SER A 75 -4.58 5.92 5.63
C SER A 75 -3.44 4.90 5.60
N ILE A 76 -3.74 3.64 5.28
CA ILE A 76 -2.74 2.57 5.18
C ILE A 76 -1.79 2.86 4.00
N ILE A 77 -2.34 3.17 2.83
CA ILE A 77 -1.58 3.52 1.62
C ILE A 77 -0.73 4.76 1.88
N MET A 78 -1.29 5.78 2.52
CA MET A 78 -0.56 7.02 2.81
C MET A 78 0.59 6.78 3.78
N SER A 79 0.40 5.95 4.81
CA SER A 79 1.49 5.55 5.72
C SER A 79 2.61 4.80 5.00
N GLY A 80 2.26 3.92 4.05
CA GLY A 80 3.24 3.20 3.21
C GLY A 80 4.03 4.14 2.31
N ILE A 81 3.36 5.07 1.64
CA ILE A 81 4.01 6.05 0.75
C ILE A 81 4.97 6.95 1.53
N MET A 82 4.61 7.35 2.75
CA MET A 82 5.35 8.32 3.57
C MET A 82 6.49 7.72 4.38
N PHE A 83 6.28 6.57 5.03
CA PHE A 83 7.26 5.97 5.96
C PHE A 83 7.94 4.71 5.39
N GLY A 84 7.44 4.22 4.24
CA GLY A 84 7.98 3.07 3.52
C GLY A 84 7.22 1.77 3.76
N PRO A 85 7.66 0.67 3.11
CA PRO A 85 6.89 -0.58 3.02
C PRO A 85 6.67 -1.27 4.36
N PHE A 86 7.67 -1.31 5.25
CA PHE A 86 7.52 -1.96 6.57
C PHE A 86 6.63 -1.17 7.52
N ALA A 87 6.71 0.16 7.47
CA ALA A 87 5.83 1.01 8.24
C ALA A 87 4.37 0.87 7.76
N GLY A 88 4.14 0.86 6.44
CA GLY A 88 2.83 0.60 5.88
C GLY A 88 2.27 -0.78 6.25
N LEU A 89 3.11 -1.82 6.19
CA LEU A 89 2.73 -3.17 6.62
C LEU A 89 2.32 -3.20 8.10
N ALA A 90 3.13 -2.61 8.99
CA ALA A 90 2.83 -2.57 10.42
C ALA A 90 1.54 -1.79 10.72
N VAL A 91 1.33 -0.64 10.06
CA VAL A 91 0.10 0.14 10.17
C VAL A 91 -1.11 -0.66 9.68
N GLY A 92 -1.01 -1.35 8.55
CA GLY A 92 -2.08 -2.20 8.02
C GLY A 92 -2.45 -3.35 8.96
N LEU A 93 -1.44 -4.03 9.52
CA LEU A 93 -1.65 -5.10 10.51
C LEU A 93 -2.35 -4.57 11.77
N CYS A 94 -1.85 -3.47 12.33
CA CYS A 94 -2.41 -2.88 13.54
C CYS A 94 -3.83 -2.34 13.31
N ALA A 95 -4.07 -1.68 12.17
CA ALA A 95 -5.39 -1.15 11.82
C ALA A 95 -6.44 -2.26 11.71
N ASP A 96 -6.10 -3.39 11.10
CA ASP A 96 -7.01 -4.52 10.97
C ASP A 96 -7.27 -5.21 12.32
N LEU A 97 -6.22 -5.53 13.09
CA LEU A 97 -6.38 -6.15 14.41
C LEU A 97 -7.21 -5.28 15.37
N ILE A 98 -6.86 -3.99 15.48
CA ILE A 98 -7.57 -3.06 16.35
C ILE A 98 -8.99 -2.82 15.82
N GLY A 99 -9.15 -2.75 14.50
CA GLY A 99 -10.46 -2.71 13.86
C GLY A 99 -11.32 -3.91 14.27
N CYS A 100 -10.86 -5.14 14.06
CA CYS A 100 -11.58 -6.35 14.42
C CYS A 100 -11.99 -6.36 15.90
N ILE A 101 -11.07 -6.00 16.80
CA ILE A 101 -11.34 -5.91 18.25
C ILE A 101 -12.38 -4.83 18.57
N ALA A 102 -12.23 -3.63 17.99
CA ALA A 102 -13.14 -2.52 18.24
C ALA A 102 -14.57 -2.76 17.70
N TYR A 103 -14.69 -3.58 16.66
CA TYR A 103 -15.98 -3.88 16.01
C TYR A 103 -16.57 -5.24 16.41
N GLY A 104 -15.84 -6.08 17.15
CA GLY A 104 -16.28 -7.43 17.51
C GLY A 104 -16.35 -8.40 16.32
N TYR A 105 -15.56 -8.17 15.27
CA TYR A 105 -15.45 -9.11 14.14
C TYR A 105 -14.42 -10.21 14.45
N ILE A 106 -14.66 -11.40 13.89
CA ILE A 106 -13.68 -12.50 13.94
C ILE A 106 -12.44 -12.08 13.18
N ILE A 107 -11.27 -12.20 13.81
CA ILE A 107 -9.98 -11.93 13.18
C ILE A 107 -9.78 -12.96 12.07
N CYS A 108 -9.90 -12.51 10.82
CA CYS A 108 -9.74 -13.35 9.64
C CYS A 108 -8.33 -13.14 9.09
N PRO A 109 -7.41 -14.13 9.17
CA PRO A 109 -6.02 -13.93 8.79
C PRO A 109 -5.85 -13.51 7.32
N GLN A 110 -6.77 -13.93 6.44
CA GLN A 110 -6.79 -13.51 5.05
C GLN A 110 -7.05 -12.01 4.88
N ILE A 111 -7.93 -11.41 5.70
CA ILE A 111 -8.23 -9.97 5.63
C ILE A 111 -7.05 -9.16 6.18
N THR A 112 -6.49 -9.58 7.30
CA THR A 112 -5.29 -8.99 7.90
C THR A 112 -4.11 -9.02 6.93
N LEU A 113 -3.89 -10.16 6.27
CA LEU A 113 -2.85 -10.31 5.25
C LEU A 113 -3.08 -9.34 4.08
N GLY A 114 -4.34 -9.07 3.75
CA GLY A 114 -4.68 -8.07 2.74
C GLY A 114 -4.32 -6.66 3.14
N ALA A 115 -4.69 -6.23 4.34
CA ALA A 115 -4.30 -4.93 4.88
C ALA A 115 -2.77 -4.78 4.93
N CYS A 116 -2.05 -5.84 5.33
CA CYS A 116 -0.59 -5.90 5.30
C CYS A 116 -0.03 -5.71 3.88
N CYS A 117 -0.59 -6.41 2.89
CA CYS A 117 -0.17 -6.30 1.49
C CYS A 117 -0.43 -4.90 0.93
N ILE A 118 -1.57 -4.28 1.23
CA ILE A 118 -1.89 -2.91 0.79
C ILE A 118 -0.80 -1.95 1.28
N GLY A 119 -0.49 -1.99 2.58
CA GLY A 119 0.55 -1.16 3.19
C GLY A 119 1.96 -1.44 2.67
N PHE A 120 2.30 -2.71 2.47
CA PHE A 120 3.60 -3.11 1.94
C PHE A 120 3.81 -2.66 0.50
N PHE A 121 2.85 -2.93 -0.40
CA PHE A 121 2.99 -2.65 -1.82
C PHE A 121 2.88 -1.15 -2.14
N SER A 122 2.04 -0.41 -1.41
CA SER A 122 2.01 1.06 -1.53
C SER A 122 3.36 1.70 -1.16
N GLY A 123 4.00 1.23 -0.09
CA GLY A 123 5.33 1.72 0.30
C GLY A 123 6.45 1.23 -0.62
N LEU A 124 6.37 0.00 -1.12
CA LEU A 124 7.35 -0.54 -2.06
C LEU A 124 7.29 0.19 -3.40
N SER A 125 6.09 0.47 -3.92
CA SER A 125 5.89 1.22 -5.15
C SER A 125 6.39 2.66 -5.01
N SER A 126 6.14 3.30 -3.87
CA SER A 126 6.67 4.63 -3.57
C SER A 126 8.20 4.67 -3.70
N MET A 127 8.91 3.67 -3.15
CA MET A 127 10.38 3.58 -3.25
C MET A 127 10.90 3.41 -4.68
N PHE A 128 10.17 2.68 -5.52
CA PHE A 128 10.61 2.35 -6.88
C PHE A 128 10.56 3.53 -7.86
N LEU A 129 9.54 4.39 -7.75
CA LEU A 129 9.19 5.36 -8.79
C LEU A 129 9.43 6.84 -8.42
N LEU A 130 10.08 7.12 -7.28
CA LEU A 130 10.38 8.50 -6.82
C LEU A 130 11.32 9.29 -7.75
N ARG A 131 11.89 8.65 -8.78
CA ARG A 131 12.87 9.29 -9.67
C ARG A 131 12.29 9.91 -10.94
N SER A 132 11.06 9.56 -11.35
CA SER A 132 10.58 9.91 -12.71
C SER A 132 9.33 10.78 -12.80
N ASN A 133 8.42 10.84 -11.79
CA ASN A 133 7.32 11.82 -11.69
C ASN A 133 6.47 11.55 -10.41
N LYS A 134 6.34 12.52 -9.48
CA LYS A 134 5.64 12.31 -8.20
C LYS A 134 4.16 11.90 -8.37
N THR A 135 3.45 12.51 -9.32
CA THR A 135 2.03 12.23 -9.60
C THR A 135 1.80 10.81 -10.12
N LEU A 136 2.65 10.36 -11.05
CA LEU A 136 2.57 9.00 -11.61
C LEU A 136 2.95 7.94 -10.58
N ASN A 137 3.90 8.25 -9.70
CA ASN A 137 4.29 7.33 -8.63
C ASN A 137 3.14 7.10 -7.64
N ILE A 138 2.44 8.16 -7.23
CA ILE A 138 1.26 8.03 -6.37
C ILE A 138 0.16 7.24 -7.09
N ALA A 139 -0.06 7.49 -8.38
CA ALA A 139 -1.04 6.76 -9.17
C ALA A 139 -0.74 5.27 -9.24
N PHE A 140 0.52 4.93 -9.52
CA PHE A 140 0.95 3.54 -9.59
C PHE A 140 0.90 2.86 -8.22
N SER A 141 1.28 3.57 -7.15
CA SER A 141 1.25 3.03 -5.79
C SER A 141 -0.17 2.72 -5.32
N VAL A 142 -1.14 3.59 -5.61
CA VAL A 142 -2.56 3.36 -5.29
C VAL A 142 -3.15 2.25 -6.16
N ALA A 143 -2.88 2.27 -7.47
CA ALA A 143 -3.37 1.25 -8.40
C ALA A 143 -2.83 -0.15 -8.02
N LEU A 144 -1.55 -0.26 -7.74
CA LEU A 144 -0.88 -1.53 -7.40
C LEU A 144 -1.34 -2.02 -6.02
N ALA A 145 -1.52 -1.13 -5.05
CA ALA A 145 -2.09 -1.49 -3.74
C ALA A 145 -3.53 -1.98 -3.84
N HIS A 146 -4.38 -1.40 -4.69
CA HIS A 146 -5.75 -1.92 -4.88
C HIS A 146 -5.80 -3.20 -5.71
N ILE A 147 -5.01 -3.33 -6.77
CA ILE A 147 -4.97 -4.54 -7.61
C ILE A 147 -4.47 -5.72 -6.79
N ILE A 148 -3.42 -5.54 -5.99
CA ILE A 148 -2.87 -6.65 -5.19
C ILE A 148 -3.68 -6.83 -3.92
N GLY A 149 -3.88 -5.75 -3.17
CA GLY A 149 -4.44 -5.82 -1.83
C GLY A 149 -5.96 -5.88 -1.76
N SER A 150 -6.70 -5.20 -2.64
CA SER A 150 -8.17 -5.26 -2.66
C SER A 150 -8.72 -6.34 -3.58
N MET A 151 -8.12 -6.52 -4.77
CA MET A 151 -8.59 -7.49 -5.76
C MET A 151 -8.16 -8.92 -5.43
N LEU A 152 -6.86 -9.20 -5.23
CA LEU A 152 -6.42 -10.58 -4.95
C LEU A 152 -6.88 -11.06 -3.58
N VAL A 153 -6.75 -10.22 -2.55
CA VAL A 153 -6.98 -10.67 -1.17
C VAL A 153 -8.46 -10.85 -0.89
N LYS A 154 -9.36 -9.96 -1.35
CA LYS A 154 -10.80 -10.20 -1.19
C LYS A 154 -11.31 -11.34 -2.06
N SER A 155 -10.73 -11.55 -3.25
CA SER A 155 -11.06 -12.71 -4.09
C SER A 155 -10.65 -14.02 -3.42
N TYR A 156 -9.45 -14.06 -2.83
CA TYR A 156 -8.94 -15.23 -2.12
C TYR A 156 -9.66 -15.47 -0.79
N ALA A 157 -9.95 -14.42 -0.03
CA ALA A 157 -10.69 -14.50 1.22
C ALA A 157 -12.12 -15.01 1.04
N LEU A 158 -12.85 -14.52 0.01
CA LEU A 158 -14.21 -15.03 -0.27
C LEU A 158 -14.21 -16.48 -0.74
N HIS A 159 -13.22 -16.87 -1.55
CA HIS A 159 -13.09 -18.24 -2.03
C HIS A 159 -12.80 -19.23 -0.88
N SER A 160 -11.90 -18.84 0.04
CA SER A 160 -11.47 -19.67 1.17
C SER A 160 -12.48 -19.74 2.31
N LEU A 161 -13.21 -18.66 2.65
CA LEU A 161 -14.13 -18.65 3.79
C LEU A 161 -15.57 -19.08 3.47
N LEU A 162 -16.08 -18.78 2.27
CA LEU A 162 -17.54 -18.74 2.06
C LEU A 162 -18.04 -19.60 0.89
N HIS A 163 -17.16 -20.25 0.13
CA HIS A 163 -17.50 -21.02 -1.09
C HIS A 163 -18.53 -20.31 -2.00
N THR A 164 -18.49 -18.98 -2.01
CA THR A 164 -19.51 -18.16 -2.66
C THR A 164 -19.39 -18.19 -4.18
N PRO A 165 -20.51 -18.17 -4.92
CA PRO A 165 -20.49 -18.16 -6.38
C PRO A 165 -19.82 -16.89 -6.92
N TYR A 166 -18.93 -17.05 -7.91
CA TYR A 166 -18.13 -15.99 -8.54
C TYR A 166 -18.94 -14.76 -9.00
N LYS A 167 -20.24 -14.93 -9.28
CA LYS A 167 -21.15 -13.87 -9.74
C LYS A 167 -21.40 -12.77 -8.70
N ALA A 168 -21.38 -13.09 -7.39
CA ALA A 168 -21.54 -12.08 -6.33
C ALA A 168 -20.29 -11.21 -6.15
N LEU A 169 -19.13 -11.68 -6.62
CA LEU A 169 -17.84 -11.00 -6.53
C LEU A 169 -17.71 -9.89 -7.58
N LEU A 170 -18.28 -10.12 -8.77
CA LEU A 170 -18.23 -9.17 -9.91
C LEU A 170 -18.81 -7.80 -9.56
N TRP A 171 -19.85 -7.75 -8.73
CA TRP A 171 -20.52 -6.50 -8.35
C TRP A 171 -19.66 -5.60 -7.45
N ARG A 172 -18.60 -6.15 -6.84
CA ARG A 172 -17.67 -5.37 -6.00
C ARG A 172 -16.54 -4.71 -6.80
N ILE A 173 -16.20 -5.23 -7.97
CA ILE A 173 -15.14 -4.70 -8.84
C ILE A 173 -15.37 -3.21 -9.19
N PRO A 174 -16.55 -2.79 -9.71
CA PRO A 174 -16.77 -1.37 -10.02
C PRO A 174 -16.72 -0.49 -8.77
N LEU A 175 -17.14 -1.02 -7.62
CA LEU A 175 -17.14 -0.27 -6.37
C LEU A 175 -15.71 -0.01 -5.86
N TYR A 176 -14.82 -1.01 -5.92
CA TYR A 176 -13.41 -0.81 -5.58
C TYR A 176 -12.70 0.12 -6.57
N LEU A 177 -13.10 0.13 -7.83
CA LEU A 177 -12.58 1.09 -8.81
C LEU A 177 -12.97 2.53 -8.45
N ILE A 178 -14.22 2.76 -8.03
CA ILE A 178 -14.70 4.07 -7.58
C ILE A 178 -14.00 4.50 -6.30
N ILE A 179 -13.89 3.63 -5.30
CA ILE A 179 -13.16 3.96 -4.05
C ILE A 179 -11.70 4.27 -4.36
N GLY A 180 -11.02 3.43 -5.13
CA GLY A 180 -9.60 3.61 -5.43
C GLY A 180 -9.30 4.88 -6.24
N THR A 181 -10.20 5.29 -7.13
CA THR A 181 -10.07 6.57 -7.84
C THR A 181 -10.24 7.76 -6.89
N ILE A 182 -11.20 7.69 -5.96
CA ILE A 182 -11.39 8.72 -4.92
C ILE A 182 -10.17 8.80 -3.99
N GLU A 183 -9.71 7.65 -3.48
CA GLU A 183 -8.53 7.58 -2.60
C GLU A 183 -7.28 8.12 -3.29
N PHE A 184 -7.08 7.81 -4.57
CA PHE A 184 -6.01 8.37 -5.39
C PHE A 184 -6.07 9.90 -5.47
N ILE A 185 -7.24 10.48 -5.76
CA ILE A 185 -7.42 11.94 -5.86
C ILE A 185 -7.12 12.60 -4.51
N ILE A 186 -7.61 12.02 -3.41
CA ILE A 186 -7.39 12.56 -2.05
C ILE A 186 -5.91 12.53 -1.70
N ILE A 187 -5.22 11.41 -1.92
CA ILE A 187 -3.78 11.28 -1.62
C ILE A 187 -2.98 12.26 -2.48
N LEU A 188 -3.33 12.42 -3.76
CA LEU A 188 -2.72 13.44 -4.62
C LEU A 188 -2.93 14.86 -4.10
N ALA A 189 -4.15 15.20 -3.69
CA ALA A 189 -4.46 16.53 -3.18
C ALA A 189 -3.66 16.84 -1.90
N ILE A 190 -3.56 15.87 -0.99
CA ILE A 190 -2.78 15.98 0.25
C ILE A 190 -1.28 16.11 -0.06
N MET A 191 -0.75 15.31 -0.99
CA MET A 191 0.68 15.31 -1.30
C MET A 191 1.12 16.53 -2.13
N LYS A 192 0.24 17.09 -2.95
CA LYS A 192 0.49 18.35 -3.65
C LYS A 192 0.42 19.57 -2.72
N ASN A 193 -0.17 19.43 -1.53
CA ASN A 193 -0.24 20.50 -0.56
C ASN A 193 1.15 20.77 0.05
N LYS A 194 1.72 21.94 -0.26
CA LYS A 194 3.05 22.37 0.22
C LYS A 194 3.13 22.45 1.75
N ALA A 195 2.03 22.79 2.43
CA ALA A 195 1.98 22.87 3.88
C ALA A 195 2.19 21.49 4.52
N PHE A 196 1.63 20.43 3.93
CA PHE A 196 1.77 19.08 4.44
C PHE A 196 3.16 18.49 4.14
N SER A 197 3.63 18.64 2.89
CA SER A 197 4.97 18.16 2.49
C SER A 197 6.08 18.79 3.35
N SER A 198 5.99 20.10 3.64
CA SER A 198 6.99 20.78 4.46
C SER A 198 7.03 20.31 5.92
N HIS A 199 5.89 19.92 6.49
CA HIS A 199 5.86 19.32 7.84
C HIS A 199 6.50 17.94 7.86
N LEU A 200 6.26 17.13 6.82
CA LEU A 200 6.92 15.83 6.69
C LEU A 200 8.43 15.95 6.52
N ASP A 201 8.90 16.88 5.70
CA ASP A 201 10.33 17.13 5.52
C ASP A 201 10.98 17.63 6.83
N ARG A 202 10.25 18.39 7.64
CA ARG A 202 10.71 18.82 8.98
C ARG A 202 10.81 17.66 9.98
N ILE A 203 9.92 16.68 9.89
CA ILE A 203 9.96 15.48 10.73
C ILE A 203 11.11 14.58 10.29
N TYR A 204 11.27 14.39 8.97
CA TYR A 204 12.32 13.56 8.38
C TYR A 204 13.72 14.15 8.59
N SER A 205 13.88 15.47 8.52
CA SER A 205 15.18 16.13 8.77
C SER A 205 15.64 16.07 10.23
N LYS A 206 14.76 15.71 11.17
CA LYS A 206 15.09 15.47 12.58
C LYS A 206 15.21 13.98 12.92
N LEU A 207 15.18 13.12 11.92
CA LEU A 207 15.30 11.65 12.04
C LEU A 207 16.74 11.20 11.83
#